data_AF-A0A964UG77-F1
#
_entry.id   AF-A0A964UG77-F1
#
_cell.length_a   1.000
_cell.length_b   1.000
_cell.length_c   1.000
_cell.angle_alpha   90.00
_cell.angle_beta   90.00
_cell.angle_gamma   90.00
#
_symmetry.space_group_name_H-M   'P 1'
#
loop_
_entity.id
_entity.type
_entity.pdbx_description
1 polymer ?
#
loop_
_entity_poly.entity_id
_entity_poly.type
_entity_poly.pdbx_seq_one_letter_code
_entity_poly.pdbx_strand_id
1 'polypeptide(L)'
;MDKIKYVFAILAAFVMGGLFLAGPDEISEEIPYSVELGAGAIAFGCLMIAALFSARAKNLLLALIFGTISVVLIFMAVSGDFPVWQGIAFGLLGAGTSLFFLYCVVTTFTGDDLAGEETDDRAAD
;
A
#
# COMPACT_ATOMS: atom_id res chain seq x y z
N MET A 1 6.21 -15.12 -5.43
CA MET A 1 5.22 -14.31 -6.18
C MET A 1 5.88 -13.88 -7.49
N ASP A 2 5.40 -14.31 -8.66
CA ASP A 2 6.13 -14.15 -9.93
C ASP A 2 6.52 -12.69 -10.22
N LYS A 3 7.82 -12.45 -10.45
CA LYS A 3 8.44 -11.12 -10.73
C LYS A 3 7.66 -10.31 -11.78
N ILE A 4 7.03 -11.00 -12.75
CA ILE A 4 6.17 -10.42 -13.78
C ILE A 4 4.97 -9.66 -13.18
N LYS A 5 4.29 -10.23 -12.18
CA LYS A 5 3.15 -9.57 -11.52
C LYS A 5 3.58 -8.30 -10.78
N TYR A 6 4.77 -8.32 -10.20
CA TYR A 6 5.37 -7.16 -9.54
C TYR A 6 5.67 -6.03 -10.52
N VAL A 7 6.23 -6.36 -11.69
CA VAL A 7 6.50 -5.39 -12.76
C VAL A 7 5.21 -4.76 -13.27
N PHE A 8 4.15 -5.55 -13.50
CA PHE A 8 2.84 -5.01 -13.89
C PHE A 8 2.27 -4.06 -12.85
N ALA A 9 2.39 -4.38 -11.56
CA ALA A 9 1.90 -3.52 -10.48
C ALA A 9 2.69 -2.20 -10.38
N ILE A 10 4.02 -2.25 -10.54
CA ILE A 10 4.87 -1.04 -10.62
C ILE A 10 4.42 -0.17 -11.80
N LEU A 11 4.25 -0.76 -12.97
CA LEU A 11 3.90 -0.05 -14.20
C LEU A 11 2.50 0.57 -14.09
N ALA A 12 1.55 -0.14 -13.49
CA ALA A 12 0.22 0.40 -13.18
C ALA A 12 0.29 1.62 -12.25
N ALA A 13 1.13 1.59 -11.20
CA ALA A 13 1.31 2.71 -10.29
C ALA A 13 1.88 3.96 -11.01
N PHE A 14 2.86 3.77 -11.89
CA PHE A 14 3.41 4.88 -12.69
C PHE A 14 2.42 5.43 -13.72
N VAL A 15 1.65 4.56 -14.40
CA VAL A 15 0.62 4.99 -15.36
C VAL A 15 -0.49 5.77 -14.67
N MET A 16 -0.97 5.27 -13.52
CA MET A 16 -1.94 6.00 -12.69
C MET A 16 -1.38 7.34 -12.22
N GLY A 17 -0.14 7.37 -11.73
CA GLY A 17 0.52 8.59 -11.30
C GLY A 17 0.66 9.63 -12.41
N GLY A 18 1.05 9.20 -13.61
CA GLY A 18 1.12 10.04 -14.80
C GLY A 18 -0.25 10.55 -15.25
N LEU A 19 -1.29 9.71 -15.19
CA LEU A 19 -2.66 10.10 -15.53
C LEU A 19 -3.20 11.17 -14.56
N PHE A 20 -2.88 11.08 -13.27
CA PHE A 20 -3.33 12.06 -12.29
C PHE A 20 -2.55 13.39 -12.34
N LEU A 21 -1.31 13.38 -12.86
CA LEU A 21 -0.46 14.58 -12.97
C LEU A 21 -0.60 15.30 -14.32
N ALA A 22 -0.77 14.56 -15.40
CA ALA A 22 -0.75 15.07 -16.78
C ALA A 22 -1.96 14.60 -17.59
N GLY A 23 -2.97 14.03 -16.94
CA GLY A 23 -4.22 13.66 -17.57
C GLY A 23 -5.08 14.87 -17.92
N PRO A 24 -6.22 14.63 -18.59
CA PRO A 24 -7.13 15.69 -19.03
C PRO A 24 -7.53 16.60 -17.87
N ASP A 25 -7.69 17.89 -18.16
CA ASP A 25 -8.06 18.92 -17.18
C ASP A 25 -9.33 18.56 -16.39
N GLU A 26 -10.25 17.81 -17.01
CA GLU A 26 -11.47 17.25 -16.40
C GLU A 26 -11.19 16.40 -15.15
N ILE A 27 -10.07 15.66 -15.11
CA ILE A 27 -9.67 14.86 -13.94
C ILE A 27 -9.23 15.78 -12.79
N SER A 28 -8.61 16.91 -13.11
CA SER A 28 -8.15 17.88 -12.10
C SER A 28 -9.31 18.71 -11.52
N GLU A 29 -10.38 18.89 -12.29
CA GLU A 29 -11.59 19.58 -11.84
C GLU A 29 -12.50 18.69 -10.98
N GLU A 30 -12.62 17.40 -11.29
CA GLU A 30 -13.46 16.47 -10.53
C GLU A 30 -12.82 15.96 -9.23
N ILE A 31 -11.49 15.86 -9.19
CA ILE A 31 -10.76 15.27 -8.06
C ILE A 31 -9.91 16.34 -7.39
N PRO A 32 -10.35 16.94 -6.27
CA PRO A 32 -9.46 17.78 -5.48
C PRO A 32 -8.27 16.90 -5.05
N TYR A 33 -7.06 17.43 -5.20
CA TYR A 33 -5.79 16.73 -4.91
C TYR A 33 -5.29 15.73 -5.97
N SER A 34 -5.74 15.80 -7.23
CA SER A 34 -5.24 14.97 -8.35
C SER A 34 -3.70 14.91 -8.43
N VAL A 35 -3.02 16.05 -8.31
CA VAL A 35 -1.55 16.14 -8.33
C VAL A 35 -0.89 15.39 -7.18
N GLU A 36 -1.44 15.47 -5.97
CA GLU A 36 -0.90 14.80 -4.78
C GLU A 36 -1.12 13.29 -4.84
N LEU A 37 -2.29 12.87 -5.33
CA LEU A 37 -2.58 11.47 -5.63
C LEU A 37 -1.64 10.91 -6.69
N GLY A 38 -1.36 11.69 -7.73
CA GLY A 38 -0.44 11.31 -8.80
C GLY A 38 1.00 11.18 -8.31
N ALA A 39 1.49 12.16 -7.55
CA ALA A 39 2.81 12.10 -6.92
C ALA A 39 2.92 10.92 -5.92
N GLY A 40 1.86 10.66 -5.15
CA GLY A 40 1.76 9.52 -4.24
C GLY A 40 1.84 8.18 -4.97
N ALA A 41 1.15 8.03 -6.10
CA ALA A 41 1.19 6.82 -6.92
C ALA A 41 2.58 6.57 -7.52
N ILE A 42 3.28 7.62 -7.98
CA ILE A 42 4.67 7.52 -8.45
C ILE A 42 5.60 7.11 -7.30
N ALA A 43 5.48 7.76 -6.14
CA ALA A 43 6.28 7.42 -4.95
C ALA A 43 6.04 5.97 -4.51
N PHE A 44 4.79 5.50 -4.59
CA PHE A 44 4.43 4.11 -4.34
C PHE A 44 5.09 3.16 -5.34
N GLY A 45 5.08 3.48 -6.63
CA GLY A 45 5.79 2.72 -7.68
C GLY A 45 7.30 2.64 -7.43
N CYS A 46 7.94 3.75 -7.03
CA CYS A 46 9.35 3.76 -6.63
C CYS A 46 9.61 2.88 -5.40
N LEU A 47 8.72 2.93 -4.40
CA LEU A 47 8.82 2.10 -3.20
C LEU A 47 8.67 0.61 -3.52
N MET A 48 7.79 0.25 -4.46
CA MET A 48 7.66 -1.12 -4.95
C MET A 48 8.95 -1.62 -5.63
N ILE A 49 9.66 -0.76 -6.37
CA ILE A 49 10.99 -1.10 -6.90
C ILE A 49 11.98 -1.31 -5.74
N ALA A 50 12.03 -0.41 -4.76
CA ALA A 50 12.91 -0.54 -3.60
C ALA A 50 12.63 -1.81 -2.79
N ALA A 51 11.36 -2.22 -2.70
CA ALA A 51 10.93 -3.46 -2.05
C ALA A 51 11.50 -4.73 -2.70
N LEU A 52 11.90 -4.69 -3.98
CA LEU A 52 12.57 -5.84 -4.61
C LEU A 52 13.98 -6.08 -4.06
N PHE A 53 14.62 -5.07 -3.46
CA PHE A 53 16.03 -5.13 -3.05
C PHE A 53 16.23 -4.99 -1.53
N SER A 54 15.18 -4.68 -0.77
CA SER A 54 15.31 -4.39 0.66
C SER A 54 14.11 -4.89 1.45
N ALA A 55 14.36 -5.76 2.44
CA ALA A 55 13.35 -6.22 3.39
C ALA A 55 12.69 -5.05 4.15
N ARG A 56 13.46 -4.00 4.45
CA ARG A 56 12.93 -2.77 5.06
C ARG A 56 11.93 -2.07 4.15
N ALA A 57 12.22 -1.98 2.85
CA ALA A 57 11.30 -1.38 1.89
C ALA A 57 10.05 -2.23 1.66
N LYS A 58 10.15 -3.56 1.75
CA LYS A 58 8.97 -4.46 1.76
C LYS A 58 8.07 -4.21 2.96
N ASN A 59 8.65 -4.14 4.16
CA ASN A 59 7.90 -3.86 5.38
C ASN A 59 7.26 -2.48 5.35
N LEU A 60 7.96 -1.47 4.80
CA LEU A 60 7.41 -0.13 4.62
C LEU A 60 6.26 -0.12 3.60
N LEU A 61 6.38 -0.88 2.52
CA LEU A 61 5.31 -1.04 1.52
C LEU A 61 4.07 -1.70 2.15
N LEU A 62 4.26 -2.76 2.95
CA LEU A 62 3.19 -3.40 3.71
C LEU A 62 2.54 -2.42 4.68
N ALA A 63 3.35 -1.64 5.41
CA ALA A 63 2.84 -0.61 6.30
C ALA A 63 1.97 0.42 5.54
N LEU A 64 2.42 0.90 4.37
CA LEU A 64 1.65 1.86 3.56
C LEU A 64 0.29 1.29 3.12
N ILE A 65 0.27 0.03 2.67
CA ILE A 65 -0.96 -0.64 2.22
C ILE A 65 -1.92 -0.84 3.40
N PHE A 66 -1.45 -1.49 4.47
CA PHE A 66 -2.30 -1.82 5.62
C PHE A 66 -2.72 -0.60 6.42
N GLY A 67 -1.90 0.45 6.48
CA GLY A 67 -2.25 1.73 7.08
C GLY A 67 -3.43 2.38 6.35
N THR A 68 -3.36 2.47 5.02
CA THR A 68 -4.44 3.04 4.21
C THR A 68 -5.73 2.22 4.31
N ILE A 69 -5.63 0.88 4.22
CA ILE A 69 -6.78 -0.03 4.41
C ILE A 69 -7.41 0.17 5.79
N SER A 70 -6.59 0.30 6.83
CA SER A 70 -7.08 0.51 8.19
C SER A 70 -7.88 1.81 8.32
N VAL A 71 -7.37 2.91 7.77
CA VAL A 71 -8.07 4.20 7.77
C VAL A 71 -9.42 4.08 7.05
N VAL A 72 -9.46 3.44 5.88
CA VAL A 72 -10.70 3.24 5.12
C VAL A 72 -11.70 2.39 5.89
N LEU A 73 -11.27 1.29 6.53
CA LEU A 73 -12.14 0.42 7.32
C LEU A 73 -12.70 1.12 8.55
N ILE A 74 -11.88 1.89 9.26
CA ILE A 74 -12.31 2.69 10.41
C ILE A 74 -13.30 3.76 9.96
N PHE A 75 -13.03 4.43 8.83
CA PHE A 75 -13.95 5.41 8.26
C PHE A 75 -15.29 4.77 7.90
N MET A 76 -15.29 3.62 7.19
CA MET A 76 -16.50 2.85 6.90
C MET A 76 -17.28 2.44 8.15
N ALA A 77 -16.58 2.11 9.24
CA ALA A 77 -17.22 1.76 10.50
C ALA A 77 -17.90 2.96 11.21
N VAL A 78 -17.36 4.17 11.05
CA VAL A 78 -17.81 5.38 11.76
C VAL A 78 -18.80 6.20 10.96
N SER A 79 -18.59 6.34 9.65
CA SER A 79 -19.40 7.20 8.77
C SER A 79 -20.27 6.44 7.78
N GLY A 80 -20.14 5.11 7.72
CA GLY A 80 -20.93 4.29 6.80
C GLY A 80 -22.35 4.07 7.31
N ASP A 81 -23.33 4.22 6.41
CA ASP A 81 -24.72 3.87 6.67
C ASP A 81 -24.92 2.36 6.49
N PHE A 82 -24.37 1.59 7.43
CA PHE A 82 -24.41 0.13 7.43
C PHE A 82 -25.20 -0.40 8.62
N PRO A 83 -25.78 -1.61 8.51
CA PRO A 83 -26.28 -2.34 9.66
C PRO A 83 -25.22 -2.42 10.76
N VAL A 84 -25.64 -2.28 12.02
CA VAL A 84 -24.74 -2.21 13.19
C VAL A 84 -23.69 -3.33 13.21
N TRP A 85 -24.07 -4.55 12.83
CA TRP A 85 -23.14 -5.69 12.79
C TRP A 85 -22.03 -5.52 11.75
N GLN A 86 -22.30 -4.88 10.60
CA GLN A 86 -21.30 -4.59 9.56
C GLN A 86 -20.36 -3.47 10.02
N GLY A 87 -20.90 -2.42 10.65
CA GLY A 87 -20.08 -1.36 11.26
C GLY A 87 -19.12 -1.91 12.31
N ILE A 88 -19.59 -2.79 13.19
CA ILE A 88 -18.74 -3.48 14.18
C ILE A 88 -17.66 -4.34 13.50
N ALA A 89 -18.04 -5.09 12.45
CA ALA A 89 -17.08 -5.91 11.70
C ALA A 89 -15.99 -5.06 11.04
N PHE A 90 -16.35 -3.95 10.38
CA PHE A 90 -15.40 -3.00 9.82
C PHE A 90 -14.51 -2.36 10.89
N GLY A 91 -15.06 -2.03 12.06
CA GLY A 91 -14.29 -1.51 13.19
C GLY A 91 -13.26 -2.50 13.72
N LEU A 92 -13.64 -3.78 13.88
CA LEU A 92 -12.73 -4.84 14.32
C LEU A 92 -11.64 -5.12 13.27
N LEU A 93 -11.99 -5.17 11.99
CA LEU A 93 -11.03 -5.34 10.90
C LEU A 93 -10.10 -4.12 10.79
N GLY A 94 -10.63 -2.92 10.97
CA GLY A 94 -9.87 -1.67 11.03
C GLY A 94 -8.84 -1.68 12.16
N ALA A 95 -9.25 -2.08 13.37
CA ALA A 95 -8.35 -2.22 14.51
C ALA A 95 -7.27 -3.29 14.29
N GLY A 96 -7.65 -4.46 13.73
CA GLY A 96 -6.70 -5.53 13.40
C GLY A 96 -5.66 -5.10 12.37
N THR A 97 -6.10 -4.43 11.30
CA THR A 97 -5.19 -3.89 10.28
C THR A 97 -4.31 -2.75 10.80
N SER A 98 -4.80 -1.94 11.75
CA SER A 98 -3.99 -0.94 12.47
C SER A 98 -2.87 -1.57 13.29
N LEU A 99 -3.16 -2.67 14.00
CA LEU A 99 -2.13 -3.40 14.76
C LEU A 99 -1.07 -3.99 13.84
N PHE A 100 -1.49 -4.57 12.71
CA PHE A 100 -0.57 -5.10 11.71
C PHE A 100 0.26 -4.00 11.05
N PHE A 101 -0.33 -2.84 10.76
CA PHE A 101 0.38 -1.65 10.31
C PHE A 101 1.51 -1.26 11.28
N LEU A 102 1.21 -1.13 12.58
CA LEU A 102 2.22 -0.78 13.58
C LEU A 102 3.34 -1.82 13.64
N TYR A 103 3.00 -3.10 13.54
CA TYR A 103 3.98 -4.18 13.49
C TYR A 103 4.89 -4.09 12.25
N CYS A 104 4.34 -3.80 11.06
CA CYS A 104 5.10 -3.55 9.84
C CYS A 104 6.03 -2.31 9.95
N VAL A 105 5.56 -1.23 10.60
CA VAL A 105 6.38 -0.04 10.84
C VAL A 105 7.56 -0.40 11.76
N VAL A 106 7.31 -1.08 12.88
CA VAL A 106 8.37 -1.47 13.82
C VAL A 106 9.40 -2.37 13.13
N THR A 107 8.95 -3.37 12.38
CA THR A 107 9.83 -4.31 11.67
C THR A 107 10.59 -3.68 10.51
N THR A 108 10.09 -2.58 9.94
CA THR A 108 10.87 -1.76 9.00
C THR A 108 12.15 -1.22 9.67
N PHE A 109 12.08 -0.86 10.96
CA PHE A 109 13.22 -0.36 11.72
C PHE A 109 14.10 -1.46 12.31
N THR A 110 13.55 -2.62 12.70
CA THR A 110 14.34 -3.77 13.19
C THR A 110 15.05 -4.50 12.05
N GLY A 111 14.50 -4.47 10.83
CA GLY A 111 15.09 -5.10 9.65
C GLY A 111 14.72 -6.57 9.45
N ASP A 112 13.78 -7.09 10.25
CA ASP A 112 13.26 -8.46 10.10
C ASP A 112 12.37 -8.57 8.86
N ASP A 113 12.54 -9.59 8.01
CA ASP A 113 11.69 -9.76 6.82
C ASP A 113 10.34 -10.39 7.18
N LEU A 114 9.26 -9.60 7.10
CA LEU A 114 7.90 -10.09 7.32
C LEU A 114 7.25 -10.69 6.09
N ALA A 115 7.73 -10.35 4.91
CA ALA A 115 7.13 -10.79 3.66
C ALA A 115 7.52 -12.24 3.31
N GLY A 116 8.50 -12.80 4.01
CA GLY A 116 8.94 -14.18 3.85
C GLY A 116 9.39 -14.45 2.43
N GLU A 117 10.54 -13.92 2.03
CA GLU A 117 11.25 -14.51 0.89
C GLU A 117 12.14 -15.64 1.43
N GLU A 118 11.94 -16.85 0.90
CA GLU A 118 12.95 -17.91 0.99
C GLU A 118 14.28 -17.31 0.56
N THR A 119 15.28 -17.44 1.41
CA THR A 119 16.68 -17.28 1.00
C THR A 119 16.87 -18.15 -0.24
N ASP A 120 17.04 -17.52 -1.40
CA ASP A 120 17.41 -18.20 -2.63
C ASP A 120 18.84 -18.73 -2.43
N ASP A 121 18.95 -19.90 -1.78
CA ASP A 121 20.18 -20.64 -1.53
C ASP A 121 20.82 -21.16 -2.83
N ARG A 122 20.42 -20.67 -4.01
CA ARG A 122 20.95 -21.05 -5.32
C ARG A 122 22.15 -20.23 -5.79
N ALA A 123 22.74 -19.40 -4.93
CA ALA A 123 24.00 -18.69 -5.24
C ALA A 123 25.26 -19.43 -4.75
N ALA A 124 25.15 -20.69 -4.32
CA ALA A 124 26.24 -21.45 -3.72
C ALA A 124 26.46 -22.85 -4.33
N ASP A 125 26.26 -23.03 -5.65
CA ASP A 125 26.77 -24.18 -6.41
C ASP A 125 27.34 -23.76 -7.77
#